data_AF-A0A7C7TC75-F1
#
_entry.id   AF-A0A7C7TC75-F1
#
_cell.length_a   1.000
_cell.length_b   1.000
_cell.length_c   1.000
_cell.angle_alpha   90.00
_cell.angle_beta   90.00
_cell.angle_gamma   90.00
#
_symmetry.space_group_name_H-M   'P 1'
#
loop_
_entity.id
_entity.type
_entity.pdbx_description
1 polymer ?
#
loop_
_entity_poly.entity_id
_entity_poly.type
_entity_poly.pdbx_seq_one_letter_code
_entity_poly.pdbx_strand_id
1 'polypeptide(L)'
;SYLSKTYVDKIAQKTEAYQLSKGILLSDDSSFHSKPELRIFADDVKCSHGSTIGPIDKDLLYYLRSRGLNKKNSLSLLIKSFFHKIISDVHDKSFVEKFNYHSNIWLKENSI
;
A
#
# COMPACT_ATOMS: atom_id res chain seq x y z
N SER A 1 -10.68 3.84 3.35
CA SER A 1 -11.37 2.68 2.75
C SER A 1 -10.95 2.54 1.30
N TYR A 2 -11.08 1.36 0.71
CA TYR A 2 -10.79 1.05 -0.68
C TYR A 2 -11.96 0.29 -1.31
N LEU A 3 -12.46 0.80 -2.42
CA LEU A 3 -13.56 0.22 -3.19
C LEU A 3 -13.08 0.10 -4.63
N SER A 4 -13.13 -1.10 -5.20
CA SER A 4 -12.84 -1.29 -6.62
C SER A 4 -13.91 -2.15 -7.27
N LYS A 5 -14.16 -1.88 -8.56
CA LYS A 5 -15.03 -2.69 -9.41
C LYS A 5 -14.31 -2.89 -10.74
N THR A 6 -14.00 -4.13 -11.05
CA THR A 6 -13.44 -4.52 -12.34
C THR A 6 -14.53 -5.21 -13.14
N TYR A 7 -14.74 -4.75 -14.36
CA TYR A 7 -15.69 -5.33 -15.30
C TYR A 7 -14.94 -5.86 -16.51
N VAL A 8 -15.23 -7.10 -16.90
CA VAL A 8 -14.69 -7.72 -18.11
C VAL A 8 -15.87 -8.16 -18.97
N ASP A 9 -16.00 -7.51 -20.13
CA ASP A 9 -17.09 -7.78 -21.06
C ASP A 9 -16.98 -9.18 -21.67
N LYS A 10 -18.11 -9.74 -22.12
CA LYS A 10 -18.15 -11.05 -22.79
C LYS A 10 -17.25 -11.13 -24.02
N ILE A 11 -17.05 -10.02 -24.75
CA ILE A 11 -16.14 -10.00 -25.91
C ILE A 11 -14.65 -9.89 -25.54
N ALA A 12 -14.35 -9.55 -24.27
CA ALA A 12 -13.00 -9.28 -23.78
C ALA A 12 -12.27 -10.57 -23.33
N GLN A 13 -12.28 -11.58 -24.21
CA GLN A 13 -11.51 -12.81 -24.02
C GLN A 13 -10.00 -12.49 -23.96
N LYS A 14 -9.24 -13.36 -23.30
CA LYS A 14 -7.79 -13.26 -23.03
C LYS A 14 -7.38 -12.07 -22.15
N THR A 15 -8.32 -11.42 -21.47
CA THR A 15 -8.01 -10.36 -20.50
C THR A 15 -7.19 -10.94 -19.35
N GLU A 16 -6.05 -10.32 -19.06
CA GLU A 16 -5.29 -10.55 -17.84
C GLU A 16 -5.37 -9.29 -16.96
N ALA A 17 -5.88 -9.45 -15.73
CA ALA A 17 -6.05 -8.35 -14.79
C ALA A 17 -5.68 -8.77 -13.38
N TYR A 18 -4.89 -7.94 -12.71
CA TYR A 18 -4.49 -8.14 -11.32
C TYR A 18 -4.70 -6.85 -10.53
N GLN A 19 -5.38 -6.96 -9.38
CA GLN A 19 -5.55 -5.86 -8.44
C GLN A 19 -4.96 -6.22 -7.09
N LEU A 20 -4.19 -5.30 -6.51
CA LEU A 20 -3.62 -5.49 -5.18
C LEU A 20 -3.83 -4.24 -4.33
N SER A 21 -4.58 -4.40 -3.25
CA SER A 21 -4.74 -3.39 -2.22
C SER A 21 -3.92 -3.77 -1.00
N LYS A 22 -3.05 -2.87 -0.57
CA LYS A 22 -2.28 -3.02 0.67
C LYS A 22 -2.56 -1.85 1.59
N GLY A 23 -2.72 -2.12 2.87
CA GLY A 23 -2.89 -1.11 3.91
C GLY A 23 -2.05 -1.42 5.13
N ILE A 24 -1.58 -0.36 5.80
CA ILE A 24 -0.99 -0.45 7.14
C ILE A 24 -1.89 0.33 8.10
N LEU A 25 -2.25 -0.31 9.21
CA LEU A 25 -2.90 0.31 10.36
C LEU A 25 -1.82 0.92 11.27
N LEU A 26 -1.93 2.22 11.53
CA LEU A 26 -0.92 2.98 12.27
C LEU A 26 -1.21 3.09 13.78
N SER A 27 -2.44 2.79 14.19
CA SER A 27 -2.86 2.76 15.59
C SER A 27 -3.91 1.67 15.82
N ASP A 28 -4.12 1.31 17.08
CA ASP A 28 -5.12 0.30 17.47
C ASP A 28 -6.57 0.77 17.20
N ASP A 29 -6.80 2.09 17.19
CA ASP A 29 -8.10 2.70 16.86
C ASP A 29 -8.32 2.86 15.35
N SER A 30 -7.31 2.54 14.53
CA SER A 30 -7.44 2.67 13.08
C SER A 30 -8.17 1.48 12.47
N SER A 31 -9.04 1.76 11.51
CA SER A 31 -9.76 0.73 10.76
C SER A 31 -9.65 0.98 9.26
N PHE A 32 -9.73 -0.10 8.48
CA PHE A 32 -9.71 -0.02 7.03
C PHE A 32 -10.74 -0.96 6.43
N HIS A 33 -11.64 -0.41 5.63
CA HIS A 33 -12.60 -1.18 4.86
C HIS A 33 -12.10 -1.36 3.43
N SER A 34 -12.02 -2.61 2.96
CA SER A 34 -11.63 -2.97 1.60
C SER A 34 -12.72 -3.83 0.97
N LYS A 35 -13.21 -3.41 -0.21
CA LYS A 35 -14.22 -4.13 -0.97
C LYS A 35 -13.89 -4.12 -2.47
N PRO A 36 -13.02 -5.05 -2.92
CA PRO A 36 -12.76 -5.24 -4.34
C PRO A 36 -13.80 -6.19 -4.96
N GLU A 37 -14.41 -5.80 -6.08
CA GLU A 37 -15.42 -6.58 -6.81
C GLU A 37 -14.91 -6.92 -8.23
N LEU A 38 -15.07 -8.17 -8.66
CA LEU A 38 -14.84 -8.61 -10.03
C LEU A 38 -16.17 -9.01 -10.67
N ARG A 39 -16.47 -8.47 -11.85
CA ARG A 39 -17.63 -8.80 -12.68
C ARG A 39 -17.14 -9.24 -14.04
N ILE A 40 -16.98 -10.55 -14.20
CA ILE A 40 -16.31 -11.16 -15.33
C ILE A 40 -17.34 -11.95 -16.15
N PHE A 41 -17.52 -11.57 -17.41
CA PHE A 41 -18.47 -12.21 -18.33
C PHE A 41 -17.78 -12.96 -19.48
N ALA A 42 -16.45 -13.05 -19.45
CA ALA A 42 -15.61 -13.78 -20.40
C ALA A 42 -14.99 -15.02 -19.73
N ASP A 43 -14.87 -16.12 -20.48
CA ASP A 43 -14.44 -17.42 -19.94
C ASP A 43 -12.92 -17.61 -20.02
N ASP A 44 -12.29 -17.19 -21.12
CA ASP A 44 -10.85 -17.32 -21.34
C ASP A 44 -10.11 -16.11 -20.75
N VAL A 45 -10.05 -15.96 -19.42
CA VAL A 45 -9.40 -14.80 -18.78
C VAL A 45 -8.61 -15.20 -17.54
N LYS A 46 -7.66 -14.34 -17.14
CA LYS A 46 -6.97 -14.45 -15.85
C LYS A 46 -7.21 -13.18 -15.06
N CYS A 47 -8.18 -13.21 -14.16
CA CYS A 47 -8.49 -12.08 -13.30
C CYS A 47 -8.31 -12.47 -11.84
N SER A 48 -7.59 -11.66 -11.07
CA SER A 48 -7.46 -11.86 -9.63
C SER A 48 -7.37 -10.53 -8.90
N HIS A 49 -7.74 -10.57 -7.62
CA HIS A 49 -7.61 -9.45 -6.71
C HIS A 49 -7.05 -9.92 -5.36
N GLY A 50 -6.29 -9.06 -4.71
CA GLY A 50 -5.71 -9.30 -3.39
C GLY A 50 -5.91 -8.08 -2.52
N SER A 51 -6.18 -8.31 -1.24
CA SER A 51 -6.33 -7.25 -0.24
C SER A 51 -5.66 -7.67 1.05
N THR A 52 -4.61 -6.96 1.45
CA THR A 52 -3.88 -7.22 2.70
C THR A 52 -3.83 -5.96 3.54
N ILE A 53 -4.38 -6.02 4.74
CA ILE A 53 -4.32 -4.93 5.70
C ILE A 53 -3.86 -5.51 7.02
N GLY A 54 -2.91 -4.85 7.66
CA GLY A 54 -2.43 -5.25 8.98
C GLY A 54 -1.76 -4.09 9.71
N PRO A 55 -1.48 -4.26 11.01
CA PRO A 55 -0.68 -3.29 11.75
C PRO A 55 0.77 -3.27 11.25
N ILE A 56 1.55 -2.32 11.74
CA ILE A 56 3.01 -2.37 11.61
C ILE A 56 3.52 -3.69 12.19
N ASP A 57 4.44 -4.33 11.45
CA ASP A 57 5.13 -5.53 11.89
C ASP A 57 6.00 -5.23 13.13
N LYS A 58 5.61 -5.85 14.26
CA LYS A 58 6.26 -5.64 15.56
C LYS A 58 7.65 -6.25 15.63
N ASP A 59 7.91 -7.32 14.89
CA ASP A 59 9.22 -7.99 14.85
C ASP A 59 10.20 -7.16 14.05
N LEU A 60 9.77 -6.58 12.91
CA LEU A 60 10.58 -5.62 12.17
C LEU A 60 10.85 -4.34 12.97
N LEU A 61 9.84 -3.83 13.70
CA LEU A 61 10.02 -2.69 14.60
C LEU A 61 11.03 -3.00 15.71
N TYR A 62 10.91 -4.17 16.35
CA TYR A 62 11.84 -4.64 17.37
C TYR A 62 13.26 -4.79 16.80
N TYR A 63 13.38 -5.39 15.62
CA TYR A 63 14.66 -5.57 14.94
C TYR A 63 15.37 -4.24 14.68
N LEU A 64 14.68 -3.24 14.09
CA LEU A 64 15.26 -1.91 13.86
C LEU A 64 15.70 -1.25 15.16
N ARG A 65 14.89 -1.39 16.21
CA ARG A 65 15.23 -0.85 17.53
C ARG A 65 16.45 -1.52 18.17
N SER A 66 16.60 -2.83 18.00
CA SER A 66 17.77 -3.58 18.46
C SER A 66 19.08 -3.13 17.78
N ARG A 67 18.98 -2.52 16.59
CA ARG A 67 20.10 -1.94 15.84
C ARG A 67 20.36 -0.46 16.16
N GLY A 68 19.75 0.07 17.22
CA GLY A 68 20.02 1.41 17.74
C GLY A 68 19.09 2.51 17.20
N LEU A 69 18.10 2.19 16.35
CA LEU A 69 17.10 3.18 15.96
C LEU A 69 16.09 3.38 17.10
N ASN A 70 15.75 4.63 17.40
CA ASN A 70 14.62 4.89 18.30
C ASN A 70 13.29 4.46 17.64
N LYS A 71 12.22 4.34 18.44
CA LYS A 71 10.90 3.90 17.97
C LYS A 71 10.39 4.78 16.81
N LYS A 72 10.49 6.10 16.95
CA LYS A 72 10.04 7.09 15.96
C LYS A 72 10.74 6.92 14.61
N ASN A 73 12.06 6.82 14.60
CA ASN A 73 12.84 6.62 13.39
C ASN A 73 12.58 5.24 12.76
N SER A 74 12.39 4.21 13.58
CA SER A 74 12.05 2.86 13.11
C SER A 74 10.69 2.83 12.42
N LEU A 75 9.65 3.42 13.04
CA LEU A 75 8.31 3.54 12.44
C LEU A 75 8.34 4.36 11.15
N SER A 76 9.03 5.51 11.17
CA SER A 76 9.18 6.35 9.97
C SER A 76 9.83 5.56 8.82
N LEU A 77 10.85 4.76 9.11
CA LEU A 77 11.51 3.92 8.11
C LEU A 77 10.59 2.83 7.56
N LEU A 78 9.83 2.14 8.42
CA LEU A 78 8.88 1.12 7.99
C LEU A 78 7.77 1.71 7.12
N ILE A 79 7.18 2.83 7.53
CA ILE A 79 6.14 3.51 6.74
C ILE A 79 6.71 4.00 5.41
N LYS A 80 7.93 4.58 5.40
CA LYS A 80 8.62 4.96 4.16
C LYS A 80 8.82 3.79 3.22
N SER A 81 9.30 2.66 3.74
CA SER A 81 9.51 1.46 2.93
C SER A 81 8.22 0.95 2.27
N PHE A 82 7.08 1.11 2.94
CA PHE A 82 5.78 0.67 2.43
C PHE A 82 5.36 1.43 1.17
N PHE A 83 5.42 2.76 1.18
CA PHE A 83 5.05 3.56 0.00
C PHE A 83 6.20 3.70 -1.01
N HIS A 84 7.45 3.50 -0.60
CA HIS A 84 8.60 3.59 -1.52
C HIS A 84 8.46 2.64 -2.70
N LYS A 85 7.90 1.45 -2.49
CA LYS A 85 7.61 0.47 -3.56
C LYS A 85 6.70 1.04 -4.67
N ILE A 86 5.82 1.98 -4.35
CA ILE A 86 4.92 2.61 -5.32
C ILE A 86 5.64 3.78 -6.01
N ILE A 87 6.35 4.57 -5.21
CA ILE A 87 7.03 5.78 -5.69
C ILE A 87 8.24 5.46 -6.57
N SER A 88 8.90 4.31 -6.39
CA SER A 88 10.03 3.87 -7.21
C SER A 88 9.69 3.70 -8.69
N ASP A 89 8.42 3.41 -9.00
CA ASP A 89 7.95 3.17 -10.36
C ASP A 89 7.51 4.48 -11.06
N VAL A 90 7.51 5.62 -10.34
CA VAL A 90 7.12 6.92 -10.88
C VAL A 90 8.32 7.61 -11.52
N HIS A 91 8.24 7.89 -12.83
CA HIS A 91 9.32 8.51 -13.59
C HIS A 91 9.38 10.05 -13.48
N ASP A 92 8.29 10.71 -13.08
CA ASP A 92 8.26 12.15 -12.89
C ASP A 92 9.05 12.53 -11.63
N LYS A 93 10.28 13.02 -11.86
CA LYS A 93 11.18 13.46 -10.79
C LYS A 93 10.60 14.60 -9.95
N SER A 94 9.89 15.55 -10.58
CA SER A 94 9.30 16.67 -9.84
C SER A 94 8.22 16.19 -8.88
N PHE A 95 7.41 15.22 -9.32
CA PHE A 95 6.43 14.59 -8.46
C PHE A 95 7.09 13.84 -7.30
N VAL A 96 8.10 13.00 -7.59
CA VAL A 96 8.80 12.21 -6.58
C VAL A 96 9.45 13.11 -5.52
N GLU A 97 10.09 14.21 -5.93
CA GLU A 97 10.67 15.20 -5.01
C GLU A 97 9.61 15.84 -4.11
N LYS A 98 8.49 16.30 -4.69
CA LYS A 98 7.38 16.88 -3.91
C LYS A 98 6.77 15.87 -2.95
N PHE A 99 6.54 14.64 -3.40
CA PHE A 99 6.00 13.57 -2.56
C PHE A 99 6.95 13.28 -1.37
N ASN A 100 8.25 13.17 -1.63
CA ASN A 100 9.25 12.95 -0.59
C ASN A 100 9.31 14.13 0.39
N TYR A 101 9.20 15.37 -0.08
CA TYR A 101 9.15 16.55 0.78
C TYR A 101 7.94 16.50 1.74
N HIS A 102 6.73 16.33 1.20
CA HIS A 102 5.51 16.31 2.01
C HIS A 102 5.41 15.09 2.94
N SER A 103 5.80 13.90 2.46
CA SER A 103 5.78 12.68 3.29
C SER A 103 6.79 12.78 4.45
N ASN A 104 7.95 13.39 4.25
CA ASN A 104 8.92 13.61 5.34
C ASN A 104 8.40 14.59 6.40
N ILE A 105 7.71 15.65 6.01
CA ILE A 105 7.07 16.59 6.95
C ILE A 105 5.99 15.85 7.75
N TRP A 106 5.07 15.19 7.05
CA TRP A 106 3.98 14.47 7.68
C TRP A 106 4.49 13.42 8.68
N LEU A 107 5.53 12.66 8.33
CA LEU A 107 6.13 11.67 9.21
C LEU A 107 6.76 12.29 10.46
N LYS A 108 7.38 13.48 10.36
CA LYS A 108 7.97 14.18 11.52
C LYS A 108 6.90 14.64 12.51
N GLU A 109 5.78 15.15 12.00
CA GLU A 109 4.64 15.67 12.77
C GLU A 109 3.80 14.56 13.40
N ASN A 110 3.57 13.47 12.66
CA ASN A 110 2.64 12.39 13.04
C ASN A 110 3.39 11.14 13.55
N SER A 111 4.59 11.31 14.10
CA SER A 111 5.33 10.18 14.66
C SER A 111 4.67 9.65 15.93
N ILE A 112 3.85 8.62 15.75
CA ILE A 112 3.27 7.70 16.76
C ILE A 112 4.38 6.92 17.50
#